data_AF-A0A3P7M3W1-F1
#
_entry.id   AF-A0A3P7M3W1-F1
#
_cell.length_a   1.000
_cell.length_b   1.000
_cell.length_c   1.000
_cell.angle_alpha   90.00
_cell.angle_beta   90.00
_cell.angle_gamma   90.00
#
_symmetry.space_group_name_H-M   'P 1'
#
loop_
_entity.id
_entity.type
_entity.pdbx_description
1 polymer ?
#
loop_
_entity_poly.entity_id
_entity_poly.type
_entity_poly.pdbx_seq_one_letter_code
_entity_poly.pdbx_strand_id
1 'polypeptide(L)'
;MRDYTFQAHFCGPIYTHRHNYCRKTEQEIAFELRQIGTWLTLSSVFCRCNGNAEVDSISYSRGVRPTDSVFPGNHYQMTCKPKRECSLKESCYVETPNNDGLLYGGKVMCHCPPKHFCPIYYIRGKRIPQHGHKQQIVQYGLKCKKRAF
;
A
#
# COMPACT_ATOMS: atom_id res chain seq x y z
N MET A 1 1.40 13.64 -11.77
CA MET A 1 1.85 12.25 -11.55
C MET A 1 0.75 11.31 -12.03
N ARG A 2 1.03 10.43 -13.01
CA ARG A 2 0.07 9.43 -13.52
C ARG A 2 0.00 8.28 -12.52
N ASP A 3 -1.14 7.60 -12.42
CA ASP A 3 -1.16 6.29 -11.79
C ASP A 3 -0.28 5.39 -12.67
N TYR A 4 0.87 4.99 -12.13
CA TYR A 4 1.87 4.24 -12.88
C TYR A 4 1.50 2.77 -12.83
N THR A 5 0.89 2.28 -13.90
CA THR A 5 0.98 0.86 -14.23
C THR A 5 2.39 0.62 -14.73
N PHE A 6 3.12 -0.27 -14.06
CA PHE A 6 4.39 -0.76 -14.56
C PHE A 6 4.28 -2.26 -14.79
N GLN A 7 4.96 -2.75 -15.81
CA GLN A 7 5.10 -4.17 -16.04
C GLN A 7 6.39 -4.63 -15.37
N ALA A 8 6.26 -5.51 -14.37
CA ALA A 8 7.42 -6.14 -13.76
C ALA A 8 7.91 -7.27 -14.68
N HIS A 9 9.14 -7.14 -15.18
CA HIS A 9 9.82 -8.20 -15.92
C HIS A 9 10.80 -8.91 -14.99
N PHE A 10 10.78 -10.24 -15.02
CA PHE A 10 11.65 -11.07 -14.20
C PHE A 10 12.60 -11.86 -15.09
N CYS A 11 13.81 -12.14 -14.60
CA CYS A 11 14.84 -12.85 -15.34
C CYS A 11 14.49 -14.33 -15.64
N GLY A 12 13.42 -14.85 -15.03
CA GLY A 12 12.94 -16.21 -15.25
C GLY A 12 11.48 -16.39 -14.84
N PRO A 13 10.91 -17.60 -15.02
CA PRO A 13 9.53 -17.89 -14.66
C PRO A 13 9.31 -17.76 -13.15
N ILE A 14 8.51 -16.79 -12.73
CA ILE A 14 8.20 -16.57 -11.31
C ILE A 14 7.11 -17.50 -10.78
N TYR A 15 6.32 -18.08 -11.68
CA TYR A 15 5.24 -18.98 -11.33
C TYR A 15 5.62 -20.42 -11.64
N THR A 16 5.79 -21.23 -10.60
CA THR A 16 5.95 -22.69 -10.74
C THR A 16 4.60 -23.37 -11.03
N HIS A 17 4.61 -24.58 -11.59
CA HIS A 17 3.42 -25.38 -11.90
C HIS A 17 2.47 -25.62 -10.71
N ARG A 18 2.95 -25.47 -9.47
CA ARG A 18 2.16 -25.65 -8.25
C ARG A 18 1.39 -24.39 -7.81
N HIS A 19 1.70 -23.23 -8.39
CA HIS A 19 1.00 -22.01 -8.03
C HIS A 19 -0.39 -21.99 -8.66
N ASN A 20 -1.40 -22.08 -7.80
CA ASN A 20 -2.80 -21.90 -8.16
C ASN A 20 -3.08 -20.44 -8.54
N TYR A 21 -4.20 -20.22 -9.23
CA TYR A 21 -4.74 -18.88 -9.41
C TYR A 21 -5.34 -18.35 -8.11
N CYS A 22 -5.17 -17.06 -7.86
CA CYS A 22 -5.74 -16.41 -6.69
C CYS A 22 -7.28 -16.42 -6.77
N ARG A 23 -7.94 -16.67 -5.64
CA ARG A 23 -9.40 -16.64 -5.45
C ARG A 23 -9.98 -15.22 -5.38
N LYS A 24 -9.13 -14.19 -5.29
CA LYS A 24 -9.46 -12.76 -5.19
C LYS A 24 -10.20 -12.39 -3.90
N THR A 25 -9.86 -13.05 -2.78
CA THR A 25 -10.40 -12.68 -1.46
C THR A 25 -9.67 -11.46 -0.89
N GLU A 26 -10.24 -10.79 0.13
CA GLU A 26 -9.69 -9.53 0.68
C GLU A 26 -8.32 -9.62 1.33
N GLN A 27 -7.95 -10.82 1.78
CA GLN A 27 -6.74 -11.07 2.54
C GLN A 27 -5.75 -11.93 1.74
N GLU A 28 -6.08 -12.25 0.48
CA GLU A 28 -5.22 -13.05 -0.37
C GLU A 28 -4.16 -12.17 -1.02
N ILE A 29 -2.92 -12.40 -0.59
CA ILE A 29 -1.73 -11.81 -1.18
C ILE A 29 -1.26 -12.73 -2.31
N ALA A 30 -1.03 -12.15 -3.48
CA ALA A 30 -0.56 -12.86 -4.66
C ALA A 30 0.96 -13.03 -4.62
N PHE A 31 1.67 -11.95 -4.32
CA PHE A 31 3.12 -11.92 -4.21
C PHE A 31 3.59 -10.72 -3.41
N GLU A 32 4.85 -10.73 -3.02
CA GLU A 32 5.50 -9.68 -2.26
C GLU A 32 6.70 -9.13 -3.01
N LEU A 33 6.83 -7.81 -3.00
CA LEU A 33 8.00 -7.11 -3.52
C LEU A 33 8.76 -6.46 -2.38
N ARG A 34 10.08 -6.44 -2.50
CA ARG A 34 10.98 -5.77 -1.56
C ARG A 34 11.80 -4.73 -2.31
N GLN A 35 11.84 -3.52 -1.77
CA GLN A 35 12.72 -2.47 -2.28
C GLN A 35 14.08 -2.54 -1.59
N ILE A 36 15.14 -2.57 -2.40
CA ILE A 36 16.54 -2.57 -1.97
C ILE A 36 17.26 -1.47 -2.75
N GLY A 37 17.51 -0.34 -2.09
CA GLY A 37 18.00 0.87 -2.76
C GLY A 37 17.00 1.34 -3.81
N THR A 38 17.42 1.36 -5.07
CA THR A 38 16.59 1.70 -6.24
C THR A 38 15.93 0.50 -6.91
N TRP A 39 16.22 -0.72 -6.45
CA TRP A 39 15.70 -1.96 -7.04
C TRP A 39 14.41 -2.39 -6.35
N LEU A 40 13.46 -2.91 -7.12
CA LEU A 40 12.25 -3.57 -6.62
C LEU A 40 12.33 -5.05 -7.01
N THR A 41 12.57 -5.90 -6.02
CA THR A 41 12.82 -7.33 -6.22
C THR A 41 11.61 -8.16 -5.78
N LEU A 42 11.32 -9.24 -6.49
CA LEU A 42 10.34 -10.23 -6.05
C LEU A 42 10.88 -10.98 -4.81
N SER A 43 10.11 -10.94 -3.72
CA SER A 43 10.47 -11.63 -2.47
C SER A 43 9.80 -13.00 -2.39
N SER A 44 8.49 -13.05 -2.63
CA SER A 44 7.67 -14.25 -2.42
C SER A 44 6.55 -14.29 -3.45
N VAL A 45 6.12 -15.49 -3.85
CA VAL A 45 4.94 -15.71 -4.71
C VAL A 45 4.05 -16.75 -4.05
N PHE A 46 2.75 -16.49 -4.00
CA PHE A 46 1.76 -17.35 -3.34
C PHE A 46 0.71 -17.85 -4.33
N CYS A 47 0.25 -17.00 -5.25
CA CYS A 47 -0.71 -17.38 -6.28
C CYS A 47 -0.60 -16.48 -7.51
N ARG A 48 -1.25 -16.89 -8.61
CA ARG A 48 -1.23 -16.20 -9.91
C ARG A 48 -2.44 -15.27 -10.05
N CYS A 49 -2.21 -14.03 -10.44
CA CYS A 49 -3.29 -13.15 -10.91
C CYS A 49 -3.65 -13.46 -12.36
N ASN A 50 -4.95 -13.55 -12.67
CA ASN A 50 -5.46 -13.56 -14.05
C ASN A 50 -5.50 -12.16 -14.71
N GLY A 51 -5.04 -11.14 -14.00
CA GLY A 51 -5.03 -9.75 -14.45
C GLY A 51 -4.03 -8.93 -13.63
N ASN A 52 -4.27 -7.63 -13.54
CA ASN A 52 -3.37 -6.74 -12.80
C ASN A 52 -3.38 -7.06 -11.30
N ALA A 53 -2.19 -7.02 -10.70
CA ALA A 53 -2.03 -7.00 -9.27
C ALA A 53 -1.96 -5.54 -8.79
N GLU A 54 -2.49 -5.29 -7.60
CA GLU A 54 -2.54 -3.97 -6.99
C GLU A 54 -1.88 -4.02 -5.61
N VAL A 55 -1.35 -2.89 -5.15
CA VAL A 55 -0.75 -2.81 -3.82
C VAL A 55 -1.86 -2.98 -2.77
N ASP A 56 -1.78 -4.00 -1.92
CA ASP A 56 -2.64 -4.16 -0.76
C ASP A 56 -2.10 -3.37 0.43
N SER A 57 -0.82 -3.55 0.74
CA SER A 57 -0.17 -2.95 1.90
C SER A 57 1.28 -2.60 1.61
N ILE A 58 1.81 -1.66 2.39
CA ILE A 58 3.22 -1.29 2.36
C ILE A 58 3.74 -1.28 3.79
N SER A 59 4.84 -1.99 4.04
CA SER A 59 5.46 -2.14 5.36
C SER A 59 6.86 -1.54 5.39
N TYR A 60 7.30 -1.22 6.61
CA TYR A 60 8.56 -0.56 6.95
C TYR A 60 9.44 -1.52 7.74
N SER A 61 10.75 -1.53 7.47
CA SER A 61 11.69 -2.32 8.29
C SER A 61 11.94 -1.75 9.68
N ARG A 62 11.61 -0.47 9.91
CA ARG A 62 11.79 0.20 11.20
C ARG A 62 10.55 1.02 11.51
N GLY A 63 10.17 1.04 12.79
CA GLY A 63 9.07 1.86 13.27
C GLY A 63 9.38 3.34 13.08
N VAL A 64 8.43 4.10 12.57
CA VAL A 64 8.53 5.57 12.41
C VAL A 64 7.52 6.30 13.26
N ARG A 65 7.83 7.54 13.61
CA ARG A 65 6.87 8.41 14.29
C ARG A 65 5.86 8.95 13.28
N PRO A 66 4.61 9.19 13.67
CA PRO A 66 3.60 9.81 12.81
C PRO A 66 4.01 11.20 12.28
N THR A 67 4.90 11.90 12.99
CA THR A 67 5.44 13.20 12.58
C THR A 67 6.56 13.12 11.56
N ASP A 68 7.12 11.94 11.31
CA ASP A 68 8.26 11.77 10.41
C ASP A 68 7.86 12.11 8.97
N SER A 69 8.70 12.89 8.30
CA SER A 69 8.42 13.46 6.99
C SER A 69 8.69 12.50 5.83
N VAL A 70 9.51 11.48 6.07
CA VAL A 70 9.99 10.52 5.07
C VAL A 70 9.09 9.30 5.05
N PHE A 71 8.82 8.79 3.85
CA PHE A 71 8.16 7.51 3.64
C PHE A 71 9.22 6.40 3.47
N PRO A 72 9.37 5.46 4.42
CA PRO A 72 10.37 4.41 4.37
C PRO A 72 9.80 3.05 3.90
N GLY A 73 8.73 3.07 3.10
CA GLY A 73 8.13 1.87 2.51
C GLY A 73 9.16 1.04 1.75
N ASN A 74 9.29 -0.23 2.11
CA ASN A 74 10.24 -1.12 1.44
C ASN A 74 9.78 -2.57 1.29
N HIS A 75 8.62 -2.94 1.84
CA HIS A 75 7.98 -4.22 1.57
C HIS A 75 6.56 -3.95 1.08
N TYR A 76 6.20 -4.50 -0.07
CA TYR A 76 4.93 -4.27 -0.74
C TYR A 76 4.22 -5.60 -0.90
N GLN A 77 3.02 -5.71 -0.34
CA GLN A 77 2.17 -6.87 -0.57
C GLN A 77 1.22 -6.56 -1.72
N MET A 78 1.18 -7.45 -2.71
CA MET A 78 0.39 -7.28 -3.91
C MET A 78 -0.79 -8.25 -3.89
N THR A 79 -1.98 -7.78 -4.25
CA THR A 79 -3.21 -8.59 -4.31
C THR A 79 -3.81 -8.56 -5.71
N CYS A 80 -4.54 -9.61 -6.09
CA CYS A 80 -5.32 -9.63 -7.33
C CYS A 80 -6.75 -9.12 -7.14
N LYS A 81 -7.14 -8.73 -5.92
CA LYS A 81 -8.45 -8.12 -5.67
C LYS A 81 -8.40 -6.65 -6.12
N PRO A 82 -9.24 -6.23 -7.09
CA PRO A 82 -9.30 -4.83 -7.49
C PRO A 82 -9.73 -3.96 -6.31
N LYS A 83 -9.02 -2.85 -6.09
CA LYS A 83 -9.42 -1.83 -5.13
C LYS A 83 -10.52 -0.99 -5.76
N ARG A 84 -11.58 -0.74 -5.00
CA ARG A 84 -12.66 0.18 -5.40
C ARG A 84 -12.14 1.61 -5.46
N GLU A 85 -12.91 2.49 -6.08
CA GLU A 85 -12.65 3.93 -6.01
C GLU A 85 -12.97 4.50 -4.62
N CYS A 86 -12.19 5.52 -4.21
CA CYS A 86 -12.39 6.27 -2.97
C CYS A 86 -13.40 7.41 -3.13
N SER A 87 -14.24 7.63 -2.12
CA SER A 87 -14.81 8.93 -1.81
C SER A 87 -13.72 9.92 -1.38
N LEU A 88 -13.91 11.21 -1.65
CA LEU A 88 -12.95 12.24 -1.21
C LEU A 88 -12.90 12.42 0.32
N LYS A 89 -13.91 11.91 1.04
CA LYS A 89 -13.97 12.01 2.50
C LYS A 89 -13.21 10.90 3.21
N GLU A 90 -13.06 9.74 2.58
CA GLU A 90 -12.38 8.59 3.17
C GLU A 90 -10.86 8.63 2.96
N SER A 91 -10.16 7.75 3.68
CA SER A 91 -8.72 7.62 3.60
C SER A 91 -8.36 6.58 2.52
N CYS A 92 -7.51 6.96 1.58
CA CYS A 92 -6.99 6.04 0.55
C CYS A 92 -5.89 5.11 1.10
N TYR A 93 -5.23 5.52 2.17
CA TYR A 93 -4.20 4.76 2.88
C TYR A 93 -4.34 4.95 4.38
N VAL A 94 -4.15 3.87 5.14
CA VAL A 94 -4.32 3.87 6.61
C VAL A 94 -3.14 3.17 7.27
N GLU A 95 -2.51 3.82 8.24
CA GLU A 95 -1.45 3.27 9.08
C GLU A 95 -1.96 3.09 10.51
N THR A 96 -1.79 1.90 11.07
CA THR A 96 -2.18 1.60 12.46
C THR A 96 -0.93 1.63 13.34
N PRO A 97 -0.87 2.48 14.37
CA PRO A 97 0.25 2.49 15.30
C PRO A 97 0.28 1.20 16.14
N ASN A 98 1.48 0.76 16.50
CA ASN A 98 1.67 -0.27 17.51
C ASN A 98 1.42 0.31 18.92
N ASN A 99 1.61 -0.52 19.95
CA ASN A 99 1.43 -0.12 21.35
C ASN A 99 2.34 1.05 21.79
N ASP A 100 3.49 1.24 21.13
CA ASP A 100 4.43 2.33 21.40
C ASP A 100 4.14 3.60 20.57
N GLY A 101 3.06 3.60 19.79
CA GLY A 101 2.71 4.71 18.90
C GLY A 101 3.53 4.79 17.60
N LEU A 102 4.32 3.76 17.30
CA LEU A 102 5.14 3.67 16.09
C LEU A 102 4.37 3.05 14.93
N LEU A 103 4.63 3.55 13.72
CA LEU A 103 4.04 3.05 12.48
C LEU A 103 5.04 2.12 11.81
N TYR A 104 4.57 0.94 11.38
CA TYR A 104 5.37 -0.07 10.66
C TYR A 104 4.87 -0.30 9.23
N GLY A 105 3.92 0.50 8.78
CA GLY A 105 3.28 0.34 7.50
C GLY A 105 1.82 0.72 7.54
N GLY A 106 1.15 0.43 6.45
CA GLY A 106 -0.25 0.74 6.26
C GLY A 106 -0.85 0.03 5.06
N LYS A 107 -2.17 0.10 4.99
CA LYS A 107 -2.99 -0.57 3.99
C LYS A 107 -3.56 0.41 2.98
N VAL A 108 -3.52 0.05 1.70
CA VAL A 108 -4.23 0.76 0.63
C VAL A 108 -5.68 0.33 0.64
N MET A 109 -6.57 1.30 0.87
CA MET A 109 -8.00 1.03 1.05
C MET A 109 -8.75 1.07 -0.28
N CYS A 110 -8.40 2.01 -1.15
CA CYS A 110 -9.10 2.30 -2.39
C CYS A 110 -8.22 3.14 -3.35
N HIS A 111 -8.58 3.18 -4.63
CA HIS A 111 -7.97 4.06 -5.62
C HIS A 111 -8.56 5.46 -5.56
N CYS A 112 -7.72 6.48 -5.62
CA CYS A 112 -8.23 7.84 -5.68
C CYS A 112 -8.93 8.11 -7.02
N PRO A 113 -10.03 8.89 -7.02
CA PRO A 113 -10.79 9.20 -8.22
C PRO A 113 -9.94 9.99 -9.23
N PRO A 114 -10.40 10.11 -10.50
CA PRO A 114 -9.71 10.88 -11.52
C PRO A 114 -9.29 12.28 -11.05
N LYS A 115 -8.11 12.73 -11.50
CA LYS A 115 -7.48 14.00 -11.10
C LYS A 115 -7.08 14.10 -9.62
N HIS A 116 -7.16 13.01 -8.87
CA HIS A 116 -6.64 12.92 -7.51
C HIS A 116 -5.50 11.89 -7.41
N PHE A 117 -4.82 11.85 -6.27
CA PHE A 117 -3.79 10.86 -5.97
C PHE A 117 -3.71 10.61 -4.46
N CYS A 118 -3.26 9.42 -4.07
CA CYS A 118 -2.97 9.11 -2.67
C CYS A 118 -1.53 9.51 -2.36
N PRO A 119 -1.27 10.42 -1.39
CA PRO A 119 0.04 11.03 -1.22
C PRO A 119 1.02 10.18 -0.38
N ILE A 120 1.08 8.87 -0.61
CA ILE A 120 1.90 7.92 0.16
C ILE A 120 3.39 8.29 0.12
N TYR A 121 3.94 8.51 -1.08
CA TYR A 121 5.34 8.91 -1.26
C TYR A 121 5.65 10.36 -0.85
N TYR A 122 4.62 11.14 -0.52
CA TYR A 122 4.73 12.56 -0.14
C TYR A 122 4.06 12.80 1.22
N ILE A 123 4.34 11.94 2.19
CA ILE A 123 3.57 11.83 3.43
C ILE A 123 3.75 13.00 4.42
N ARG A 124 4.81 13.80 4.26
CA ARG A 124 5.15 14.94 5.14
C ARG A 124 3.94 15.82 5.43
N GLY A 125 3.53 15.85 6.69
CA GLY A 125 2.42 16.69 7.18
C GLY A 125 1.03 16.30 6.66
N LYS A 126 0.85 15.09 6.12
CA LYS A 126 -0.42 14.65 5.52
C LYS A 126 -1.16 13.56 6.29
N ARG A 127 -0.52 12.97 7.30
CA ARG A 127 -1.16 12.01 8.21
C ARG A 127 -2.26 12.70 9.01
N ILE A 128 -3.47 12.18 8.91
CA ILE A 128 -4.63 12.69 9.65
C ILE A 128 -4.93 11.69 10.77
N PRO A 129 -4.80 12.07 12.05
CA PRO A 129 -5.14 11.18 13.15
C PRO A 129 -6.63 10.88 13.15
N GLN A 130 -6.98 9.62 13.37
CA GLN A 130 -8.34 9.17 13.56
C GLN A 130 -8.48 8.61 14.97
N HIS A 131 -9.45 9.14 15.70
CA HIS A 131 -9.65 8.85 17.11
C HIS A 131 -10.70 7.76 17.28
N GLY A 132 -10.42 6.82 18.18
CA GLY A 132 -11.41 5.85 18.64
C GLY A 132 -12.34 6.47 19.70
N HIS A 133 -13.25 5.65 20.22
CA HIS A 133 -14.24 6.06 21.22
C HIS A 133 -13.66 6.71 22.49
N LYS A 134 -12.42 6.36 22.87
CA LYS A 134 -11.73 6.90 24.06
C LYS A 134 -10.81 8.09 23.75
N GLN A 135 -11.01 8.79 22.63
CA GLN A 135 -10.11 9.86 22.12
C GLN A 135 -8.64 9.44 21.89
N GLN A 136 -8.29 8.17 22.10
CA GLN A 136 -7.02 7.61 21.69
C GLN A 136 -6.92 7.54 20.16
N ILE A 137 -5.74 7.81 19.61
CA ILE A 137 -5.49 7.65 18.17
C ILE A 137 -5.44 6.16 17.86
N VAL A 138 -6.32 5.69 16.98
CA VAL A 138 -6.39 4.29 16.57
C VAL A 138 -5.73 4.05 15.22
N GLN A 139 -5.64 5.09 14.38
CA GLN A 139 -5.00 5.00 13.07
C GLN A 139 -4.70 6.40 12.52
N TYR A 140 -3.82 6.46 11.52
CA TYR A 140 -3.53 7.65 10.73
C TYR A 140 -3.96 7.41 9.28
N GLY A 141 -4.81 8.29 8.77
CA GLY A 141 -5.29 8.23 7.39
C GLY A 141 -4.58 9.22 6.48
N LEU A 142 -4.41 8.85 5.21
CA LEU A 142 -4.12 9.77 4.12
C LEU A 142 -5.36 9.91 3.23
N LYS A 143 -5.78 11.14 2.96
CA LYS A 143 -6.86 11.42 2.01
C LYS A 143 -6.33 11.67 0.62
N CYS A 144 -7.16 11.36 -0.37
CA CYS A 144 -6.92 11.74 -1.76
C CYS A 144 -6.72 13.25 -1.87
N LYS A 145 -5.67 13.66 -2.60
CA LYS A 145 -5.37 15.08 -2.86
C LYS A 145 -5.57 15.38 -4.34
N LYS A 146 -6.11 16.56 -4.63
CA LYS A 146 -6.26 17.06 -6.00
C LYS A 146 -4.88 17.27 -6.61
N ARG A 147 -4.72 16.89 -7.88
CA ARG A 147 -3.51 17.18 -8.64
C ARG A 147 -3.44 18.69 -8.87
N ALA A 148 -2.36 19.33 -8.42
CA ALA A 148 -1.99 20.64 -8.93
C ALA A 148 -1.47 20.42 -10.36
N PHE A 149 -2.08 21.10 -11.32
CA PHE A 149 -1.61 21.16 -12.70
C PHE A 149 -0.85 22.48 -12.86
#